data_AF-A0A9X3V646-F1
#
_entry.id   AF-A0A9X3V646-F1
#
_cell.length_a   1.000
_cell.length_b   1.000
_cell.length_c   1.000
_cell.angle_alpha   90.00
_cell.angle_beta   90.00
_cell.angle_gamma   90.00
#
_symmetry.space_group_name_H-M   'P 1'
#
loop_
_entity.id
_entity.type
_entity.pdbx_description
1 polymer ?
#
loop_
_entity_poly.entity_id
_entity_poly.type
_entity_poly.pdbx_seq_one_letter_code
_entity_poly.pdbx_strand_id
1 'polypeptide(L)'
;MSQTTTDAPLLPIEQIGRLRELAPERVDWIFDQTEIESEYRRAETRRINTMTFAERMAGLVFALLIAVLGLGLAAYLAMNGKEITASIIGGTTIVGLVSAFILGRGGKG
;
A
#
# COMPACT_ATOMS: atom_id res chain seq x y z
N MET A 1 -6.34 -12.55 37.60
CA MET A 1 -5.52 -12.64 36.37
C MET A 1 -6.10 -11.66 35.37
N SER A 2 -5.49 -10.47 35.20
CA SER A 2 -5.99 -9.47 34.25
C SER A 2 -5.09 -9.45 33.02
N GLN A 3 -5.56 -10.05 31.92
CA GLN A 3 -4.95 -9.91 30.61
C GLN A 3 -5.34 -8.53 30.06
N THR A 4 -4.42 -7.57 30.10
CA THR A 4 -4.56 -6.33 29.35
C THR A 4 -4.01 -6.58 27.95
N THR A 5 -4.88 -7.05 27.05
CA THR A 5 -4.64 -6.96 25.60
C THR A 5 -5.07 -5.56 25.17
N THR A 6 -4.15 -4.61 25.26
CA THR A 6 -4.36 -3.25 24.76
C THR A 6 -3.50 -3.09 23.53
N ASP A 7 -4.14 -3.24 22.38
CA ASP A 7 -3.61 -2.94 21.05
C ASP A 7 -3.59 -1.41 20.80
N ALA A 8 -3.16 -0.64 21.80
CA ALA A 8 -3.05 0.81 21.75
C ALA A 8 -1.74 1.25 22.42
N PRO A 9 -1.03 2.24 21.85
CA PRO A 9 0.24 2.75 22.36
C PRO A 9 0.00 3.73 23.51
N LEU A 10 -0.92 3.41 24.42
CA LEU A 10 -1.16 4.22 25.60
C LEU A 10 -0.33 3.63 26.71
N LEU A 11 0.71 4.36 27.10
CA LEU A 11 1.51 4.00 28.25
C LEU A 11 0.58 3.84 29.46
N PRO A 12 0.50 2.64 30.06
CA PRO A 12 -0.43 2.39 31.16
C PRO A 12 0.00 3.22 32.37
N ILE A 13 -0.70 4.34 32.58
CA ILE A 13 -0.34 5.38 33.55
C ILE A 13 -0.24 4.80 34.97
N GLU A 14 -1.11 3.85 35.32
CA GLU A 14 -1.07 3.17 36.62
C GLU A 14 0.20 2.32 36.82
N GLN A 15 0.71 1.70 35.76
CA GLN A 15 1.94 0.89 35.83
C GLN A 15 3.19 1.77 35.89
N ILE A 16 3.16 2.93 35.24
CA ILE A 16 4.23 3.95 35.35
C ILE A 16 4.28 4.52 36.77
N GLY A 17 3.12 4.80 37.39
CA GLY A 17 3.05 5.26 38.77
C GLY A 17 3.74 4.29 39.74
N ARG A 18 3.49 2.99 39.58
CA ARG A 18 4.15 1.94 40.38
C ARG A 18 5.65 1.80 40.05
N LEU A 19 6.03 1.95 38.78
CA LEU A 19 7.45 1.93 38.39
C LEU A 19 8.22 3.10 39.00
N ARG A 20 7.61 4.28 39.09
CA ARG A 20 8.21 5.46 39.72
C ARG A 20 8.52 5.24 41.20
N GLU A 21 7.69 4.48 41.90
CA GLU A 21 7.93 4.10 43.31
C GLU A 21 9.07 3.09 43.46
N LEU A 22 9.27 2.21 42.47
CA LEU A 22 10.27 1.13 42.51
C LEU A 22 11.64 1.52 41.95
N ALA A 23 11.66 2.33 40.90
CA ALA A 23 12.84 2.70 40.13
C ALA A 23 12.56 4.00 39.34
N PRO A 24 12.61 5.17 40.00
CA PRO A 24 12.24 6.45 39.40
C PRO A 24 13.07 6.80 38.15
N GLU A 25 14.34 6.43 38.12
CA GLU A 25 15.25 6.63 36.97
C GLU A 25 14.87 5.82 35.73
N ARG A 26 14.08 4.75 35.88
CA ARG A 26 13.62 3.91 34.77
C ARG A 26 12.39 4.49 34.07
N VAL A 27 11.71 5.43 34.71
CA VAL A 27 10.52 6.09 34.16
C VAL A 27 10.90 6.98 32.98
N ASP A 28 11.92 7.84 33.16
CA ASP A 28 12.42 8.72 32.09
C ASP A 28 12.94 7.89 30.91
N TRP A 29 13.67 6.81 31.19
CA TRP A 29 14.12 5.87 30.16
C TRP A 29 12.96 5.26 29.36
N ILE A 30 11.82 4.91 29.99
CA ILE A 30 10.65 4.38 29.25
C ILE A 30 10.06 5.44 28.32
N PHE A 31 9.97 6.69 28.75
CA PHE A 31 9.47 7.76 27.88
C PHE A 31 10.40 7.96 26.68
N ASP A 32 11.71 8.01 26.90
CA ASP A 32 12.71 8.10 25.83
C ASP A 32 12.61 6.92 24.85
N GLN A 33 12.51 5.69 25.35
CA GLN A 33 12.36 4.51 24.50
C GLN A 33 11.03 4.53 23.73
N THR A 34 9.96 5.02 24.34
CA THR A 34 8.64 5.13 23.69
C THR A 34 8.66 6.17 22.58
N GLU A 35 9.36 7.29 22.79
CA GLU A 35 9.56 8.32 21.77
C GLU A 35 10.34 7.74 20.57
N ILE A 36 11.48 7.09 20.83
CA ILE A 36 12.31 6.44 19.79
C ILE A 36 11.51 5.41 18.99
N GLU A 37 10.74 4.55 19.67
CA GLU A 37 9.88 3.56 19.02
C GLU A 37 8.77 4.22 18.19
N SER A 38 8.22 5.34 18.65
CA SER A 38 7.21 6.10 17.90
C SER A 38 7.79 6.74 16.64
N GLU A 39 9.01 7.28 16.71
CA GLU A 39 9.71 7.86 15.57
C GLU A 39 10.10 6.80 14.56
N TYR A 40 10.61 5.65 15.03
CA TYR A 40 10.93 4.52 14.18
C TYR A 40 9.69 4.03 13.41
N ARG A 41 8.56 3.84 14.10
CA ARG A 41 7.29 3.45 13.45
C ARG A 41 6.81 4.49 12.44
N ARG A 42 6.93 5.79 12.72
CA ARG A 42 6.59 6.85 11.75
C ARG A 42 7.50 6.82 10.52
N ALA A 43 8.80 6.64 10.72
CA ALA A 43 9.78 6.55 9.64
C ALA A 43 9.54 5.32 8.76
N GLU A 44 9.28 4.16 9.37
CA GLU A 44 8.97 2.92 8.67
C GLU A 44 7.65 3.04 7.89
N THR A 45 6.59 3.56 8.53
CA THR A 45 5.30 3.79 7.87
C THR A 45 5.45 4.70 6.65
N ARG A 46 6.23 5.78 6.77
CA ARG A 46 6.51 6.70 5.65
C ARG A 46 7.26 6.00 4.51
N ARG A 47 8.25 5.16 4.85
CA ARG A 47 9.05 4.42 3.88
C ARG A 47 8.19 3.38 3.13
N ILE A 48 7.38 2.62 3.86
CA ILE A 48 6.44 1.65 3.28
C ILE A 48 5.46 2.37 2.37
N ASN A 49 4.83 3.45 2.83
CA ASN A 49 3.85 4.19 2.03
C ASN A 49 4.48 4.74 0.73
N THR A 50 5.72 5.23 0.80
CA THR A 50 6.44 5.73 -0.38
C THR A 50 6.74 4.60 -1.38
N MET A 51 7.19 3.43 -0.90
CA MET A 51 7.44 2.27 -1.77
C MET A 51 6.15 1.75 -2.42
N THR A 52 5.08 1.61 -1.62
CA THR A 52 3.76 1.20 -2.13
C THR A 52 3.23 2.19 -3.16
N PHE A 53 3.42 3.50 -2.94
CA PHE A 53 3.03 4.53 -3.91
C PHE A 53 3.81 4.41 -5.21
N ALA A 54 5.14 4.22 -5.14
CA ALA A 54 5.98 4.05 -6.32
C ALA A 54 5.61 2.80 -7.13
N GLU A 55 5.34 1.68 -6.46
CA GLU A 55 4.90 0.44 -7.09
C GLU A 55 3.56 0.61 -7.81
N ARG A 56 2.58 1.26 -7.15
CA ARG A 56 1.28 1.57 -7.77
C ARG A 56 1.42 2.49 -8.98
N MET A 57 2.28 3.49 -8.89
CA MET A 57 2.53 4.43 -9.99
C MET A 57 3.18 3.70 -11.18
N ALA A 58 4.20 2.87 -10.92
CA ALA A 58 4.84 2.05 -11.95
C ALA A 58 3.83 1.12 -12.64
N GLY A 59 2.99 0.44 -11.85
CA GLY A 59 1.93 -0.42 -12.37
C GLY A 59 0.95 0.33 -13.30
N LEU A 60 0.54 1.54 -12.92
CA LEU A 60 -0.33 2.38 -13.74
C LEU A 60 0.32 2.80 -15.06
N VAL A 61 1.62 3.15 -15.02
CA VAL A 61 2.39 3.51 -16.22
C VAL A 61 2.49 2.33 -17.18
N PHE A 62 2.81 1.12 -16.69
CA PHE A 62 2.86 -0.07 -17.53
C PHE A 62 1.48 -0.43 -18.10
N ALA A 63 0.42 -0.31 -17.31
CA ALA A 63 -0.95 -0.52 -17.80
C ALA A 63 -1.31 0.45 -18.93
N LEU A 64 -0.94 1.73 -18.80
CA LEU A 64 -1.15 2.74 -19.84
C LEU A 64 -0.38 2.39 -21.12
N LEU A 65 0.88 1.96 -21.01
CA LEU A 65 1.70 1.57 -22.16
C LEU A 65 1.08 0.39 -22.90
N ILE A 66 0.66 -0.65 -22.19
CA ILE A 66 0.00 -1.83 -22.78
C ILE A 66 -1.31 -1.42 -23.44
N ALA A 67 -2.09 -0.52 -22.83
CA ALA A 67 -3.33 -0.01 -23.40
C ALA A 67 -3.10 0.70 -24.74
N VAL A 68 -2.14 1.63 -24.78
CA VAL A 68 -1.81 2.39 -25.99
C VAL A 68 -1.29 1.48 -27.10
N LEU A 69 -0.41 0.54 -26.76
CA LEU A 69 0.12 -0.42 -27.74
C LEU A 69 -0.96 -1.37 -28.26
N GLY A 70 -1.79 -1.94 -27.38
CA GLY A 70 -2.86 -2.86 -27.77
C GLY A 70 -3.91 -2.20 -28.64
N LEU A 71 -4.37 -1.01 -28.26
CA LEU A 71 -5.34 -0.24 -29.05
C LEU A 71 -4.73 0.31 -30.34
N GLY A 72 -3.47 0.75 -30.32
CA GLY A 72 -2.75 1.19 -31.52
C GLY A 72 -2.59 0.07 -32.54
N LEU A 73 -2.23 -1.14 -32.09
CA LEU A 73 -2.18 -2.32 -32.95
C LEU A 73 -3.57 -2.69 -33.48
N ALA A 74 -4.60 -2.67 -32.65
CA ALA A 74 -5.98 -2.93 -33.08
C ALA A 74 -6.42 -1.94 -34.17
N ALA A 75 -6.17 -0.64 -33.99
CA ALA A 75 -6.49 0.39 -34.97
C ALA A 75 -5.71 0.19 -36.29
N TYR A 76 -4.42 -0.13 -36.21
CA TYR A 76 -3.59 -0.42 -37.38
C TYR A 76 -4.12 -1.64 -38.15
N LEU A 77 -4.49 -2.72 -37.46
CA LEU A 77 -5.05 -3.92 -38.09
C LEU A 77 -6.41 -3.65 -38.74
N ALA A 78 -7.25 -2.81 -38.13
CA ALA A 78 -8.54 -2.42 -38.68
C ALA A 78 -8.36 -1.67 -40.02
N MET A 79 -7.41 -0.73 -40.09
CA MET A 79 -7.10 0.00 -41.33
C MET A 79 -6.58 -0.90 -42.46
N ASN A 80 -5.96 -2.03 -42.13
CA ASN A 80 -5.46 -3.01 -43.10
C ASN A 80 -6.51 -4.08 -43.49
N GLY A 81 -7.78 -3.88 -43.13
CA GLY A 81 -8.88 -4.80 -43.46
C GLY A 81 -8.95 -6.07 -42.61
N LYS A 82 -8.14 -6.17 -41.53
CA LYS A 82 -8.17 -7.32 -40.59
C LYS A 82 -9.12 -7.06 -39.43
N GLU A 83 -10.39 -6.78 -39.73
CA GLU A 83 -11.39 -6.35 -38.75
C GLU A 83 -11.62 -7.36 -37.62
N ILE A 84 -11.65 -8.66 -37.92
CA ILE A 84 -11.84 -9.72 -36.91
C ILE A 84 -10.66 -9.76 -35.93
N THR A 85 -9.43 -9.67 -36.43
CA THR A 85 -8.24 -9.67 -35.56
C THR A 85 -8.15 -8.38 -34.75
N ALA A 86 -8.50 -7.25 -35.36
CA ALA A 86 -8.56 -5.95 -34.69
C ALA A 86 -9.59 -5.94 -33.54
N SER A 87 -10.78 -6.51 -33.76
CA SER A 87 -11.83 -6.55 -32.75
C SER A 87 -11.47 -7.45 -31.57
N ILE A 88 -10.82 -8.60 -31.81
CA ILE A 88 -10.34 -9.48 -30.75
C ILE A 88 -9.26 -8.78 -29.92
N ILE A 89 -8.27 -8.15 -30.56
CA ILE A 89 -7.19 -7.48 -29.84
C ILE A 89 -7.72 -6.26 -29.07
N GLY A 90 -8.53 -5.42 -29.71
CA GLY A 90 -9.13 -4.25 -29.07
C GLY A 90 -10.05 -4.62 -27.91
N GLY A 91 -10.91 -5.61 -28.11
CA GLY A 91 -11.84 -6.11 -27.11
C GLY A 91 -11.12 -6.74 -25.91
N THR A 92 -10.14 -7.61 -26.15
CA THR A 92 -9.37 -8.24 -25.06
C THR A 92 -8.53 -7.21 -24.30
N THR A 93 -7.98 -6.19 -24.96
CA THR A 93 -7.24 -5.10 -24.30
C THR A 93 -8.16 -4.31 -23.36
N ILE A 94 -9.36 -3.93 -23.79
CA ILE A 94 -10.31 -3.20 -22.95
C ILE A 94 -10.78 -4.05 -21.77
N VAL A 95 -11.21 -5.29 -22.02
CA VAL A 95 -11.65 -6.22 -20.97
C VAL A 95 -10.53 -6.49 -19.97
N GLY A 96 -9.30 -6.69 -20.45
CA GLY A 96 -8.12 -6.89 -19.62
C GLY A 96 -7.83 -5.68 -18.72
N LEU A 97 -7.89 -4.46 -19.27
CA LEU A 97 -7.71 -3.23 -18.49
C LEU A 97 -8.79 -3.06 -17.43
N VAL A 98 -10.07 -3.19 -17.80
CA VAL A 98 -11.19 -3.08 -16.84
C VAL A 98 -11.05 -4.11 -15.72
N SER A 99 -10.72 -5.36 -16.07
CA SER A 99 -10.51 -6.42 -15.08
C SER A 99 -9.33 -6.10 -14.16
N ALA A 100 -8.19 -5.67 -14.71
CA ALA A 100 -7.02 -5.30 -13.92
C ALA A 100 -7.32 -4.13 -12.97
N PHE A 101 -8.09 -3.12 -13.41
CA PHE A 101 -8.52 -2.01 -12.56
C PHE A 101 -9.46 -2.47 -11.44
N ILE A 102 -10.42 -3.35 -11.72
CA ILE A 102 -11.36 -3.87 -10.71
C ILE A 102 -10.61 -4.74 -9.69
N LEU A 103 -9.77 -5.68 -10.15
CA LEU A 103 -8.98 -6.55 -9.27
C LEU A 103 -7.96 -5.74 -8.47
N GLY A 104 -7.31 -4.75 -9.09
CA GLY A 104 -6.39 -3.83 -8.41
C GLY A 104 -7.06 -3.00 -7.31
N ARG A 105 -8.37 -2.77 -7.40
CA ARG A 105 -9.17 -2.10 -6.35
C ARG A 105 -9.59 -3.03 -5.21
N GLY A 106 -9.69 -4.33 -5.46
CA GLY A 106 -10.07 -5.36 -4.46
C GLY A 106 -8.88 -5.95 -3.70
N GLY A 107 -7.66 -5.78 -4.21
CA GLY A 107 -6.43 -6.25 -3.58
C GLY A 107 -5.95 -5.33 -2.46
N LYS A 108 -6.41 -5.59 -1.23
CA LYS A 108 -5.84 -5.13 0.05
C LYS A 108 -5.72 -3.61 0.25
N GLY A 109 -6.75 -3.07 0.94
CA GLY A 109 -6.51 -2.08 1.98
C GLY A 109 -5.86 -2.72 3.20
#